data_AF-A0A0E3NQH0-F1
#
_entry.id   AF-A0A0E3NQH0-F1
#
_cell.length_a   1.000
_cell.length_b   1.000
_cell.length_c   1.000
_cell.angle_alpha   90.00
_cell.angle_beta   90.00
_cell.angle_gamma   90.00
#
_symmetry.space_group_name_H-M   'P 1'
#
loop_
_entity.id
_entity.type
_entity.pdbx_description
1 polymer ?
#
loop_
_entity_poly.entity_id
_entity_poly.type
_entity_poly.pdbx_seq_one_letter_code
_entity_poly.pdbx_strand_id
1 'polypeptide(L)'
;MIDYPELGSWWNRRGDEIDVLGVDHQGGKALAIEVKNKELGESEAREILELTLDKTKLVRGISDPKLKVGIVARKIKGKEHLESDGFLVWELEELIP
;
A
#
# COMPACT_ATOMS: atom_id res chain seq x y z
N MET A 1 8.45 -10.00 17.46
CA MET A 1 6.99 -9.78 17.50
C MET A 1 6.59 -9.38 16.09
N ILE A 2 5.55 -9.96 15.50
CA ILE A 2 5.13 -9.60 14.14
C ILE A 2 4.47 -8.23 14.23
N ASP A 3 4.95 -7.28 13.42
CA ASP A 3 4.44 -5.90 13.45
C ASP A 3 2.97 -5.81 13.04
N TYR A 4 2.51 -6.63 12.11
CA TYR A 4 1.11 -6.71 11.67
C TYR A 4 0.61 -8.14 11.88
N PRO A 5 -0.09 -8.44 13.00
CA PRO A 5 -0.56 -9.79 13.32
C PRO A 5 -1.47 -10.40 12.25
N GLU A 6 -2.25 -9.56 11.55
CA GLU A 6 -3.01 -9.96 10.37
C GLU A 6 -2.28 -9.43 9.12
N LEU A 7 -1.93 -10.32 8.21
CA LEU A 7 -1.22 -9.99 6.97
C LEU A 7 -1.70 -10.90 5.83
N GLY A 8 -2.05 -10.31 4.69
CA GLY A 8 -2.43 -11.05 3.49
C GLY A 8 -3.03 -10.13 2.43
N SER A 9 -3.60 -10.68 1.37
CA SER A 9 -4.42 -9.91 0.44
C SER A 9 -5.81 -9.66 1.03
N TRP A 10 -6.46 -8.58 0.57
CA TRP A 10 -7.83 -8.25 0.95
C TRP A 10 -8.68 -8.03 -0.30
N TRP A 11 -9.92 -8.53 -0.28
CA TRP A 11 -10.88 -8.33 -1.34
C TRP A 11 -12.30 -8.20 -0.79
N ASN A 12 -13.20 -7.58 -1.56
CA ASN A 12 -14.61 -7.49 -1.20
C ASN A 12 -15.53 -7.96 -2.35
N ARG A 13 -16.84 -8.05 -2.06
CA ARG A 13 -17.86 -8.51 -3.03
C ARG A 13 -18.06 -7.59 -4.24
N ARG A 14 -17.55 -6.36 -4.20
CA ARG A 14 -17.59 -5.39 -5.31
C ARG A 14 -16.37 -5.51 -6.22
N GLY A 15 -15.43 -6.39 -5.90
CA GLY A 15 -14.22 -6.61 -6.69
C GLY A 15 -13.06 -5.67 -6.35
N ASP A 16 -13.15 -4.89 -5.27
CA ASP A 16 -12.00 -4.13 -4.79
C ASP A 16 -10.97 -5.09 -4.20
N GLU A 17 -9.68 -4.85 -4.48
CA GLU A 17 -8.55 -5.64 -4.00
C GLU A 17 -7.43 -4.74 -3.46
N ILE A 18 -6.77 -5.18 -2.39
CA ILE A 18 -5.50 -4.66 -1.90
C ILE A 18 -4.53 -5.85 -1.85
N ASP A 19 -3.44 -5.78 -2.64
CA ASP A 19 -2.51 -6.90 -2.80
C ASP A 19 -1.88 -7.33 -1.46
N VAL A 20 -1.49 -6.36 -0.63
CA VAL A 20 -0.96 -6.59 0.71
C VAL A 20 -1.63 -5.65 1.71
N LEU A 21 -2.35 -6.24 2.66
CA LEU A 21 -2.96 -5.59 3.79
C LEU A 21 -2.38 -6.15 5.09
N GLY A 22 -1.74 -5.30 5.88
CA GLY A 22 -1.31 -5.58 7.24
C GLY A 22 -2.20 -4.84 8.24
N VAL A 23 -2.72 -5.51 9.27
CA VAL A 23 -3.57 -4.90 10.30
C VAL A 23 -3.09 -5.30 11.69
N ASP A 24 -3.00 -4.31 12.58
CA ASP A 24 -2.83 -4.50 14.02
C ASP A 24 -3.94 -3.72 14.74
N HIS A 25 -4.96 -4.45 15.17
CA HIS A 25 -6.09 -3.89 15.90
C HIS A 25 -5.72 -3.41 17.31
N GLN A 26 -4.68 -3.99 17.94
CA GLN A 26 -4.26 -3.60 19.29
C GLN A 26 -3.43 -2.31 19.26
N GLY A 27 -2.48 -2.21 18.32
CA GLY A 27 -1.67 -1.01 18.11
C GLY A 27 -2.34 0.08 17.28
N GLY A 28 -3.50 -0.22 16.67
CA GLY A 28 -4.30 0.70 15.86
C GLY A 28 -3.58 1.15 14.59
N LYS A 29 -2.80 0.27 13.96
CA LYS A 29 -2.02 0.56 12.74
C LYS A 29 -2.42 -0.35 11.58
N ALA A 30 -2.27 0.17 10.37
CA ALA A 30 -2.53 -0.57 9.16
C ALA A 30 -1.50 -0.24 8.07
N LEU A 31 -1.34 -1.16 7.13
CA LEU A 31 -0.48 -1.04 5.96
C LEU A 31 -1.25 -1.56 4.75
N ALA A 32 -1.34 -0.77 3.69
CA ALA A 32 -1.93 -1.19 2.42
C ALA A 32 -0.92 -0.95 1.29
N ILE A 33 -0.56 -2.00 0.55
CA ILE A 33 0.40 -1.92 -0.55
C ILE A 33 -0.20 -2.55 -1.79
N GLU A 34 -0.01 -1.88 -2.93
CA GLU A 34 -0.28 -2.43 -4.26
C GLU A 34 1.02 -2.86 -4.94
N VAL A 35 1.00 -3.97 -5.67
CA VAL A 35 2.15 -4.51 -6.40
C VAL A 35 1.89 -4.47 -7.91
N LYS A 36 2.84 -3.94 -8.68
CA LYS A 36 2.74 -3.81 -10.13
C LYS A 36 3.98 -4.35 -10.83
N ASN A 37 3.79 -5.35 -11.70
CA ASN A 37 4.89 -5.91 -12.51
C ASN A 37 5.16 -5.09 -13.79
N LYS A 38 5.28 -3.76 -13.65
CA LYS A 38 5.58 -2.82 -14.75
C LYS A 38 6.34 -1.60 -14.23
N GLU A 39 6.92 -0.82 -15.13
CA GLU A 39 7.45 0.51 -14.79
C GLU A 39 6.30 1.52 -14.73
N LEU A 40 6.39 2.48 -13.81
CA LEU A 40 5.37 3.50 -13.58
C LEU A 40 5.96 4.90 -13.70
N GLY A 41 5.17 5.80 -14.28
CA GLY A 41 5.38 7.24 -14.13
C GLY A 41 4.88 7.74 -12.77
N GLU A 42 5.34 8.93 -12.35
CA GLU A 42 4.93 9.53 -11.07
C GLU A 42 3.41 9.69 -10.96
N SER A 43 2.75 10.24 -11.98
CA SER A 43 1.30 10.47 -11.97
C SER A 43 0.50 9.16 -11.90
N GLU A 44 0.95 8.12 -12.61
CA GLU A 44 0.30 6.81 -12.60
C GLU A 44 0.47 6.12 -11.24
N ALA A 45 1.67 6.20 -10.65
CA ALA A 45 1.93 5.68 -9.31
C ALA A 45 1.09 6.40 -8.25
N ARG A 46 0.96 7.74 -8.35
CA ARG A 46 0.11 8.54 -7.46
C ARG A 46 -1.36 8.14 -7.55
N GLU A 47 -1.89 7.99 -8.75
CA GLU A 47 -3.28 7.55 -8.95
C GLU A 47 -3.53 6.18 -8.30
N ILE A 48 -2.60 5.24 -8.45
CA ILE A 48 -2.70 3.92 -7.80
C ILE A 48 -2.68 4.04 -6.28
N LEU A 49 -1.79 4.87 -5.71
CA LEU A 49 -1.70 5.10 -4.27
C LEU A 49 -2.97 5.72 -3.69
N GLU A 50 -3.54 6.71 -4.38
CA GLU A 50 -4.80 7.36 -3.98
C GLU A 50 -5.99 6.38 -4.05
N LEU A 51 -6.07 5.58 -5.11
CA LEU A 51 -7.08 4.52 -5.22
C LEU A 51 -6.92 3.46 -4.10
N THR A 52 -5.70 3.05 -3.79
CA THR A 52 -5.43 2.13 -2.69
C THR A 52 -5.84 2.74 -1.35
N LEU A 53 -5.51 4.00 -1.09
CA LEU A 53 -5.96 4.74 0.09
C LEU A 53 -7.49 4.74 0.19
N ASP A 54 -8.20 5.00 -0.90
CA ASP A 54 -9.67 4.97 -0.92
C ASP A 54 -10.24 3.59 -0.61
N LYS A 55 -9.62 2.50 -1.12
CA LYS A 55 -10.04 1.13 -0.78
C LYS A 55 -9.90 0.83 0.71
N THR A 56 -8.89 1.38 1.40
CA THR A 56 -8.73 1.13 2.85
C THR A 56 -9.92 1.59 3.68
N LYS A 57 -10.66 2.61 3.22
CA LYS A 57 -11.89 3.11 3.87
C LYS A 57 -13.01 2.05 3.91
N LEU A 58 -12.89 0.99 3.10
CA LEU A 58 -13.84 -0.12 3.03
C LEU A 58 -13.45 -1.27 3.97
N VAL A 59 -12.24 -1.25 4.52
CA VAL A 59 -11.76 -2.28 5.43
C VAL A 59 -12.25 -1.98 6.84
N ARG A 60 -12.90 -2.96 7.46
CA ARG A 60 -13.45 -2.80 8.81
C ARG A 60 -12.33 -2.84 9.85
N GLY A 61 -12.42 -1.98 10.87
CA GLY A 61 -11.51 -2.01 12.01
C GLY A 61 -10.14 -1.36 11.78
N ILE A 62 -9.96 -0.66 10.64
CA ILE A 62 -8.82 0.20 10.38
C ILE A 62 -9.19 1.65 10.73
N SER A 63 -8.26 2.35 11.38
CA SER A 63 -8.34 3.79 11.66
C SER A 63 -7.18 4.52 10.99
N ASP A 64 -7.46 5.73 10.50
CA ASP A 64 -6.54 6.54 9.68
C ASP A 64 -5.22 6.99 10.35
N PRO A 65 -5.13 7.32 11.66
CA PRO A 65 -3.95 8.05 12.19
C PRO A 65 -2.63 7.27 12.13
N LYS A 66 -2.64 5.97 11.84
CA LYS A 66 -1.44 5.15 11.62
C LYS A 66 -1.54 4.27 10.37
N LEU A 67 -2.42 4.62 9.43
CA LEU A 67 -2.47 3.96 8.15
C LEU A 67 -1.25 4.38 7.33
N LYS A 68 -0.57 3.40 6.71
CA LYS A 68 0.44 3.64 5.69
C LYS A 68 -0.02 3.04 4.38
N VAL A 69 0.16 3.79 3.29
CA VAL A 69 -0.16 3.33 1.94
C VAL A 69 1.12 3.30 1.12
N GLY A 70 1.26 2.28 0.29
CA GLY A 70 2.45 2.13 -0.53
C GLY A 70 2.24 1.40 -1.84
N ILE A 71 3.32 1.37 -2.62
CA ILE A 71 3.37 0.74 -3.93
C ILE A 71 4.72 0.05 -4.13
N VAL A 72 4.67 -1.10 -4.77
CA VAL A 72 5.85 -1.82 -5.28
C VAL A 72 5.72 -1.93 -6.79
N ALA A 73 6.72 -1.50 -7.55
CA ALA A 73 6.71 -1.67 -9.02
C ALA A 73 8.09 -2.06 -9.58
N ARG A 74 8.21 -2.37 -10.89
CA ARG A 74 9.55 -2.66 -11.46
C ARG A 74 10.49 -1.46 -11.34
N LYS A 75 9.99 -0.28 -11.71
CA LYS A 75 10.63 1.03 -11.56
C LYS A 75 9.58 2.10 -11.35
N ILE A 76 9.90 3.16 -10.61
CA ILE A 76 8.99 4.26 -10.32
C ILE A 76 9.71 5.59 -10.54
N LYS A 77 9.30 6.34 -11.57
CA LYS A 77 9.75 7.72 -11.74
C LYS A 77 9.11 8.60 -10.66
N GLY A 78 9.89 9.53 -10.09
CA GLY A 78 9.40 10.44 -9.06
C GLY A 78 9.27 9.81 -7.66
N LYS A 79 9.96 8.70 -7.39
CA LYS A 79 9.98 7.99 -6.10
C LYS A 79 10.11 8.95 -4.91
N GLU A 80 11.12 9.82 -4.93
CA GLU A 80 11.39 10.76 -3.82
C GLU A 80 10.22 11.74 -3.57
N HIS A 81 9.51 12.18 -4.63
CA HIS A 81 8.34 13.05 -4.47
C HIS A 81 7.18 12.31 -3.80
N LEU A 82 6.90 11.09 -4.25
CA LEU A 82 5.86 10.25 -3.65
C LEU A 82 6.16 9.92 -2.18
N GLU A 83 7.42 9.63 -1.86
CA GLU A 83 7.87 9.43 -0.48
C GLU A 83 7.74 10.70 0.37
N SER A 84 8.04 11.88 -0.20
CA SER A 84 7.87 13.17 0.48
C SER A 84 6.41 13.49 0.81
N ASP A 85 5.47 12.95 0.04
CA ASP A 85 4.03 13.03 0.30
C ASP A 85 3.54 11.99 1.34
N GLY A 86 4.45 11.18 1.89
CA GLY A 86 4.18 10.22 2.95
C GLY A 86 3.82 8.81 2.48
N PHE A 87 3.91 8.52 1.18
CA PHE A 87 3.73 7.17 0.65
C PHE A 87 4.96 6.30 0.85
N LEU A 88 4.76 4.98 0.96
CA LEU A 88 5.84 4.01 0.91
C LEU A 88 6.06 3.56 -0.52
N VAL A 89 7.29 3.61 -1.01
CA VAL A 89 7.58 3.34 -2.42
C VAL A 89 8.78 2.41 -2.53
N TRP A 90 8.59 1.28 -3.20
CA TRP A 90 9.67 0.34 -3.47
C TRP A 90 9.72 -0.06 -4.93
N GLU A 91 10.94 -0.29 -5.40
CA GLU A 91 11.17 -0.98 -6.67
C GLU A 91 11.39 -2.47 -6.41
N LEU A 92 10.94 -3.34 -7.31
CA LEU A 92 11.00 -4.81 -7.13
C LEU A 92 12.44 -5.29 -6.91
N GLU A 93 13.42 -4.63 -7.54
CA GLU A 93 14.85 -4.92 -7.38
C GLU A 93 15.33 -4.70 -5.93
N GLU A 94 14.65 -3.85 -5.14
CA GLU A 94 14.98 -3.59 -3.73
C GLU A 94 14.50 -4.70 -2.78
N LEU A 95 13.61 -5.59 -3.28
CA LEU A 95 12.99 -6.67 -2.49
C LEU A 95 13.55 -8.05 -2.83
N ILE A 96 14.44 -8.14 -3.81
CA ILE A 96 15.08 -9.38 -4.24
C ILE A 96 16.48 -9.45 -3.59
N PRO A 97 16.89 -10.59 -3.00
CA PRO A 97 18.20 -10.76 -2.36
C PRO A 97 19.42 -10.61 -3.29
#